data_AF-K7N0J9-F1
#
_entry.id   AF-K7N0J9-F1
#
_cell.length_a   1.000
_cell.length_b   1.000
_cell.length_c   1.000
_cell.angle_alpha   90.00
_cell.angle_beta   90.00
_cell.angle_gamma   90.00
#
_symmetry.space_group_name_H-M   'P 1'
#
loop_
_entity.id
_entity.type
_entity.pdbx_description
1 polymer ?
#
loop_
_entity_poly.entity_id
_entity_poly.type
_entity_poly.pdbx_seq_one_letter_code
_entity_poly.pdbx_strand_id
1 'polypeptide(L)'
;MTFFFYKARILDAPLELKRALKLYIGFERVSILVDVGGGVGETLKQLLPKYPSMKGINFDLPQVIQKAPPHQGIEHIEGDMFESVPTGDVILMKFVCHSWADEDGIKFLRNCHKALLQHGKVVVFEYIIPEVPNPRYISKHTCTLDNVMFLAQGRRERTQGEFENLWKVFPSLMLQVVTSHLR
;
A
#
# COMPACT_ATOMS: atom_id res chain seq x y z
N MET A 1 -5.47 -17.78 16.77
CA MET A 1 -6.40 -16.72 17.22
C MET A 1 -6.56 -15.74 16.07
N THR A 2 -7.32 -16.13 15.05
CA THR A 2 -7.32 -15.52 13.72
C THR A 2 -8.77 -15.19 13.43
N PHE A 3 -9.22 -13.92 13.47
CA PHE A 3 -10.43 -13.41 12.78
C PHE A 3 -10.86 -11.95 13.10
N PHE A 4 -10.12 -11.13 13.88
CA PHE A 4 -10.68 -9.85 14.37
C PHE A 4 -10.21 -8.51 13.75
N PHE A 5 -9.20 -8.45 12.87
CA PHE A 5 -8.66 -7.15 12.41
C PHE A 5 -8.96 -6.69 10.98
N TYR A 6 -9.65 -7.47 10.15
CA TYR A 6 -9.91 -7.06 8.76
C TYR A 6 -10.90 -5.89 8.62
N LYS A 7 -11.73 -5.62 9.65
CA LYS A 7 -12.77 -4.57 9.59
C LYS A 7 -12.25 -3.15 9.81
N ALA A 8 -11.11 -2.96 10.49
CA ALA A 8 -10.61 -1.62 10.84
C ALA A 8 -9.95 -0.89 9.66
N ARG A 9 -9.40 -1.61 8.68
CA ARG A 9 -8.73 -0.98 7.52
C ARG A 9 -9.70 -0.42 6.47
N ILE A 10 -10.95 -0.87 6.45
CA ILE A 10 -11.93 -0.55 5.40
C ILE A 10 -12.50 0.87 5.54
N LEU A 11 -12.48 1.47 6.74
CA LEU A 11 -13.25 2.69 7.00
C LEU A 11 -12.44 3.97 7.21
N ASP A 12 -11.20 3.93 7.72
CA ASP A 12 -10.46 5.16 8.00
C ASP A 12 -8.96 5.02 7.75
N ALA A 13 -8.54 5.19 6.49
CA ALA A 13 -7.22 5.77 6.28
C ALA A 13 -7.25 7.19 6.87
N PRO A 14 -6.36 7.52 7.83
CA PRO A 14 -6.36 8.84 8.45
C PRO A 14 -6.31 9.96 7.41
N LEU A 15 -6.92 11.11 7.72
CA LEU A 15 -7.09 12.25 6.82
C LEU A 15 -5.79 12.60 6.08
N GLU A 16 -4.67 12.44 6.78
CA GLU A 16 -3.32 12.64 6.32
C GLU A 16 -2.94 11.75 5.14
N LEU A 17 -3.31 10.47 5.15
CA LEU A 17 -3.00 9.56 4.05
C LEU A 17 -3.94 9.78 2.86
N LYS A 18 -5.22 10.08 3.12
CA LYS A 18 -6.14 10.52 2.05
C LYS A 18 -5.59 11.79 1.37
N ARG A 19 -4.98 12.71 2.14
CA ARG A 19 -4.27 13.88 1.59
C ARG A 19 -3.01 13.49 0.82
N ALA A 20 -2.17 12.62 1.38
CA ALA A 20 -0.97 12.09 0.73
C ALA A 20 -1.30 11.50 -0.66
N LEU A 21 -2.29 10.61 -0.71
CA LEU A 21 -2.76 10.00 -1.95
C LEU A 21 -3.28 11.05 -2.96
N LYS A 22 -3.97 12.08 -2.47
CA LYS A 22 -4.50 13.17 -3.30
C LYS A 22 -3.43 14.10 -3.86
N LEU A 23 -2.33 14.32 -3.12
CA LEU A 23 -1.23 15.21 -3.47
C LEU A 23 -0.14 14.51 -4.28
N TYR A 24 -0.09 13.18 -4.23
CA TYR A 24 0.85 12.41 -5.00
C TYR A 24 0.52 12.48 -6.50
N ILE A 25 1.38 13.17 -7.25
CA ILE A 25 1.27 13.37 -8.70
C ILE A 25 1.89 12.23 -9.52
N GLY A 26 2.51 11.24 -8.88
CA GLY A 26 3.20 10.16 -9.59
C GLY A 26 2.27 9.14 -10.28
N PHE A 27 0.96 9.42 -10.33
CA PHE A 27 -0.03 8.66 -11.10
C PHE A 27 -0.37 9.31 -12.45
N GLU A 28 0.20 10.47 -12.77
CA GLU A 28 0.05 11.06 -14.10
C GLU A 28 0.59 10.12 -15.19
N ARG A 29 -0.15 10.03 -16.31
CA ARG A 29 0.20 9.21 -17.50
C ARG A 29 0.29 7.69 -17.25
N VAL A 30 -0.19 7.22 -16.10
CA VAL A 30 -0.34 5.79 -15.83
C VAL A 30 -1.55 5.27 -16.61
N SER A 31 -1.35 4.20 -17.39
CA SER A 31 -2.44 3.55 -18.14
C SER A 31 -3.12 2.48 -17.30
N ILE A 32 -2.35 1.67 -16.56
CA ILE A 32 -2.83 0.60 -15.68
C ILE A 32 -2.22 0.77 -14.29
N LEU A 33 -3.09 1.01 -13.30
CA LEU A 33 -2.76 1.04 -11.88
C LEU A 33 -3.31 -0.20 -11.19
N VAL A 34 -2.43 -1.03 -10.63
CA VAL A 34 -2.80 -2.21 -9.84
C VAL A 34 -2.69 -1.86 -8.36
N ASP A 35 -3.78 -1.96 -7.59
CA ASP A 35 -3.79 -1.80 -6.14
C ASP A 35 -3.74 -3.18 -5.47
N VAL A 36 -2.56 -3.61 -5.04
CA VAL A 36 -2.31 -4.91 -4.40
C VAL A 36 -2.65 -4.82 -2.93
N GLY A 37 -3.53 -5.69 -2.44
CA GLY A 37 -4.13 -5.55 -1.12
C GLY A 37 -5.09 -4.35 -1.05
N GLY A 38 -5.71 -4.01 -2.18
CA GLY A 38 -6.58 -2.84 -2.32
C GLY A 38 -7.92 -2.95 -1.58
N GLY A 39 -8.19 -4.10 -0.95
CA GLY A 39 -9.40 -4.36 -0.19
C GLY A 39 -10.62 -4.37 -1.10
N VAL A 40 -11.60 -3.51 -0.76
CA VAL A 40 -12.81 -3.34 -1.55
C VAL A 40 -12.67 -2.30 -2.67
N GLY A 41 -11.46 -1.79 -2.94
CA GLY A 41 -11.19 -0.90 -4.08
C GLY A 41 -11.44 0.60 -3.83
N GLU A 42 -11.59 1.02 -2.58
CA GLU A 42 -11.92 2.42 -2.23
C GLU A 42 -10.79 3.41 -2.58
N THR A 43 -9.53 2.96 -2.60
CA THR A 43 -8.39 3.79 -3.04
C THR A 43 -8.52 4.16 -4.51
N LEU A 44 -8.71 3.15 -5.36
CA LEU A 44 -8.86 3.33 -6.80
C LEU A 44 -10.11 4.15 -7.12
N LYS A 45 -11.22 3.92 -6.41
CA LYS A 45 -12.45 4.70 -6.58
C LYS A 45 -12.24 6.20 -6.33
N GLN A 46 -11.33 6.57 -5.44
CA GLN A 46 -10.96 7.96 -5.20
C GLN A 46 -9.97 8.53 -6.24
N LEU A 47 -9.13 7.67 -6.85
CA LEU A 47 -8.10 8.06 -7.80
C LEU A 47 -8.63 8.19 -9.24
N LEU A 48 -9.41 7.22 -9.72
CA LEU A 48 -9.84 7.17 -11.12
C LEU A 48 -10.57 8.43 -11.61
N PRO A 49 -11.42 9.11 -10.82
CA PRO A 49 -12.03 10.37 -11.25
C PRO A 49 -11.02 11.48 -11.57
N LYS A 50 -9.81 11.43 -10.99
CA LYS A 50 -8.73 12.40 -11.28
C LYS A 50 -7.90 12.01 -12.50
N TYR A 51 -7.93 10.74 -12.89
CA TYR A 51 -7.15 10.18 -13.98
C TYR A 51 -8.05 9.37 -14.92
N PRO A 52 -8.92 10.03 -15.72
CA PRO A 52 -9.99 9.34 -16.45
C PRO A 52 -9.53 8.32 -17.49
N SER A 53 -8.28 8.44 -17.97
CA SER A 53 -7.67 7.50 -18.93
C SER A 53 -7.05 6.28 -18.27
N MET A 54 -6.95 6.25 -16.94
CA MET A 54 -6.35 5.16 -16.18
C MET A 54 -7.35 4.01 -16.01
N LYS A 55 -6.90 2.78 -16.25
CA LYS A 55 -7.59 1.56 -15.82
C LYS A 55 -7.12 1.19 -14.41
N GLY A 56 -8.07 0.97 -13.50
CA GLY A 56 -7.77 0.47 -12.16
C GLY A 56 -7.96 -1.04 -12.07
N ILE A 57 -7.00 -1.75 -11.49
CA ILE A 57 -7.12 -3.17 -11.11
C ILE A 57 -7.04 -3.25 -9.58
N ASN A 58 -8.14 -3.60 -8.93
CA ASN A 58 -8.14 -3.92 -7.50
C ASN A 58 -7.80 -5.40 -7.33
N PHE A 59 -6.69 -5.72 -6.67
CA PHE A 59 -6.22 -7.08 -6.45
C PHE A 59 -6.18 -7.42 -4.96
N ASP A 60 -6.92 -8.45 -4.55
CA ASP A 60 -6.96 -8.92 -3.17
C ASP A 60 -7.34 -10.41 -3.11
N LEU A 61 -7.38 -10.97 -1.90
CA LEU A 61 -7.78 -12.36 -1.67
C LEU A 61 -9.24 -12.59 -2.11
N PRO A 62 -9.59 -13.82 -2.55
CA PRO A 62 -10.95 -14.14 -3.02
C PRO A 62 -12.07 -13.71 -2.07
N GLN A 63 -11.91 -14.01 -0.77
CA GLN A 63 -12.92 -13.67 0.25
C GLN A 63 -13.09 -12.16 0.50
N VAL A 64 -12.15 -11.33 0.04
CA VAL A 64 -12.21 -9.86 0.11
C VAL A 64 -12.87 -9.34 -1.17
N ILE A 65 -12.40 -9.78 -2.34
CA ILE A 65 -12.94 -9.38 -3.64
C ILE A 65 -14.41 -9.74 -3.79
N GLN A 66 -14.85 -10.90 -3.30
CA GLN A 66 -16.27 -11.29 -3.32
C GLN A 66 -17.20 -10.32 -2.58
N LYS A 67 -16.66 -9.48 -1.69
CA LYS A 67 -17.40 -8.44 -0.95
C LYS A 67 -17.21 -7.05 -1.52
N ALA A 68 -16.37 -6.90 -2.54
CA ALA A 68 -16.12 -5.61 -3.18
C ALA A 68 -17.34 -5.22 -4.04
N PRO A 69 -17.93 -4.04 -3.82
CA PRO A 69 -18.99 -3.55 -4.69
C PRO A 69 -18.43 -3.23 -6.08
N PRO A 70 -19.22 -3.36 -7.16
CA PRO A 70 -18.78 -2.96 -8.48
C PRO A 70 -18.47 -1.46 -8.50
N HIS A 71 -17.35 -1.10 -9.13
CA HIS A 71 -16.92 0.27 -9.31
C HIS A 71 -16.59 0.54 -10.77
N GLN A 72 -17.11 1.63 -11.32
CA GLN A 72 -16.86 2.00 -12.71
C GLN A 72 -15.36 2.24 -12.95
N GLY A 73 -14.79 1.62 -13.99
CA GLY A 73 -13.38 1.72 -14.34
C GLY A 73 -12.43 0.87 -13.48
N ILE A 74 -12.96 0.11 -12.51
CA ILE A 74 -12.19 -0.81 -11.68
C ILE A 74 -12.52 -2.24 -12.07
N GLU A 75 -11.48 -2.99 -12.42
CA GLU A 75 -11.53 -4.44 -12.54
C GLU A 75 -11.11 -5.07 -11.21
N HIS A 76 -11.94 -5.96 -10.67
CA HIS A 76 -11.62 -6.71 -9.47
C HIS A 76 -11.01 -8.06 -9.85
N ILE A 77 -9.79 -8.33 -9.41
CA ILE A 77 -9.09 -9.60 -9.65
C ILE A 77 -8.78 -10.24 -8.31
N GLU A 78 -9.19 -11.50 -8.14
CA GLU A 78 -8.84 -12.29 -6.97
C GLU A 78 -7.51 -13.04 -7.17
N GLY A 79 -6.77 -13.23 -6.08
CA GLY A 79 -5.58 -14.07 -6.09
C GLY A 79 -4.72 -13.91 -4.83
N ASP A 80 -3.51 -14.46 -4.90
CA ASP A 80 -2.51 -14.38 -3.83
C ASP A 80 -1.23 -13.68 -4.33
N MET A 81 -0.89 -12.54 -3.74
CA MET A 81 0.32 -11.77 -4.06
C MET A 81 1.63 -12.54 -3.80
N PHE A 82 1.60 -13.58 -2.96
CA PHE A 82 2.75 -14.46 -2.75
C PHE A 82 3.00 -15.40 -3.92
N GLU A 83 2.00 -15.61 -4.78
CA GLU A 83 2.11 -16.41 -6.00
C GLU A 83 2.36 -15.52 -7.22
N SER A 84 1.47 -14.58 -7.49
CA SER A 84 1.58 -13.63 -8.60
C SER A 84 0.71 -12.39 -8.37
N VAL A 85 0.99 -11.31 -9.09
CA VAL A 85 0.13 -10.12 -9.10
C VAL A 85 -0.17 -9.70 -10.53
N PRO A 86 -1.32 -9.05 -10.80
CA PRO A 86 -1.66 -8.57 -12.13
C PRO A 86 -0.63 -7.59 -12.69
N THR A 87 -0.49 -7.59 -14.01
CA THR A 87 0.45 -6.73 -14.72
C THR A 87 -0.05 -5.29 -14.82
N GLY A 88 0.83 -4.31 -14.63
CA GLY A 88 0.50 -2.89 -14.81
C GLY A 88 1.71 -1.96 -14.88
N ASP A 89 1.46 -0.68 -15.19
CA ASP A 89 2.52 0.34 -15.22
C ASP A 89 2.94 0.72 -13.79
N VAL A 90 1.95 0.81 -12.90
CA VAL A 90 2.18 1.12 -11.50
C VAL A 90 1.49 0.09 -10.63
N ILE A 91 2.23 -0.44 -9.66
CA ILE A 91 1.69 -1.27 -8.58
C ILE A 91 1.68 -0.43 -7.31
N LEU A 92 0.50 -0.17 -6.77
CA LEU A 92 0.29 0.48 -5.49
C LEU A 92 0.16 -0.59 -4.39
N MET A 93 0.82 -0.36 -3.27
CA MET A 93 0.58 -1.08 -2.02
C MET A 93 0.39 -0.07 -0.89
N LYS A 94 -0.79 -0.11 -0.26
CA LYS A 94 -1.15 0.82 0.82
C LYS A 94 -1.48 0.04 2.08
N PHE A 95 -0.66 0.17 3.13
CA PHE A 95 -0.79 -0.56 4.40
C PHE A 95 -0.78 -2.08 4.22
N VAL A 96 0.22 -2.54 3.47
CA VAL A 96 0.45 -3.96 3.16
C VAL A 96 1.74 -4.42 3.81
N CYS A 97 2.86 -3.75 3.51
CA CYS A 97 4.20 -4.12 3.95
C CYS A 97 4.35 -4.17 5.47
N HIS A 98 3.67 -3.29 6.21
CA HIS A 98 3.72 -3.30 7.69
C HIS A 98 3.07 -4.57 8.32
N SER A 99 2.28 -5.33 7.57
CA SER A 99 1.60 -6.55 8.06
C SER A 99 2.45 -7.81 7.96
N TRP A 100 3.65 -7.73 7.36
CA TRP A 100 4.47 -8.89 6.99
C TRP A 100 5.89 -8.80 7.55
N ALA A 101 6.49 -9.97 7.74
CA ALA A 101 7.91 -10.09 8.03
C ALA A 101 8.74 -9.63 6.83
N ASP A 102 10.04 -9.39 7.05
CA ASP A 102 10.93 -8.87 6.02
C ASP A 102 11.10 -9.85 4.85
N GLU A 103 11.18 -11.15 5.14
CA GLU A 103 11.29 -12.22 4.14
C GLU A 103 10.04 -12.33 3.26
N ASP A 104 8.86 -12.27 3.90
CA ASP A 104 7.57 -12.25 3.22
C ASP A 104 7.43 -10.98 2.36
N GLY A 105 7.85 -9.85 2.91
CA GLY A 105 7.97 -8.55 2.24
C GLY A 105 8.69 -8.65 0.90
N ILE A 106 9.91 -9.20 0.96
CA ILE A 106 10.74 -9.40 -0.22
C ILE A 106 10.07 -10.36 -1.23
N LYS A 107 9.37 -11.39 -0.74
CA LYS A 107 8.71 -12.38 -1.61
C LYS A 107 7.63 -11.75 -2.49
N PHE A 108 6.63 -11.07 -1.90
CA PHE A 108 5.57 -10.47 -2.70
C PHE A 108 6.07 -9.25 -3.51
N LEU A 109 7.07 -8.51 -3.01
CA LEU A 109 7.69 -7.42 -3.78
C LEU A 109 8.38 -7.93 -5.05
N ARG A 110 9.00 -9.12 -4.99
CA ARG A 110 9.59 -9.76 -6.18
C ARG A 110 8.52 -10.07 -7.22
N ASN A 111 7.34 -10.49 -6.80
CA ASN A 111 6.21 -10.72 -7.72
C ASN A 111 5.69 -9.41 -8.29
N CYS A 112 5.61 -8.35 -7.48
CA CYS A 112 5.29 -7.01 -7.97
C CYS A 112 6.28 -6.55 -9.03
N HIS A 113 7.58 -6.66 -8.77
CA HIS A 113 8.62 -6.28 -9.73
C HIS A 113 8.49 -7.05 -11.06
N LYS A 114 8.17 -8.35 -11.02
CA LYS A 114 7.96 -9.17 -12.23
C LYS A 114 6.73 -8.75 -13.03
N ALA A 115 5.72 -8.19 -12.38
CA ALA A 115 4.46 -7.79 -12.99
C ALA A 115 4.47 -6.34 -13.51
N LEU A 116 5.56 -5.60 -13.32
CA LEU A 116 5.69 -4.27 -13.89
C LEU A 116 5.85 -4.34 -15.41
N LEU A 117 5.09 -3.51 -16.12
CA LEU A 117 5.33 -3.20 -17.52
C LEU A 117 6.65 -2.41 -17.68
N GLN A 118 7.05 -2.20 -18.93
CA GLN A 118 8.28 -1.48 -19.24
C GLN A 118 8.26 -0.07 -18.60
N HIS A 119 9.32 0.28 -17.87
CA HIS A 119 9.43 1.53 -17.09
C HIS A 119 8.41 1.67 -15.94
N GLY A 120 7.78 0.58 -15.53
CA GLY A 120 6.86 0.58 -14.41
C GLY A 120 7.53 0.81 -13.06
N LYS A 121 6.72 1.08 -12.05
CA LYS A 121 7.19 1.28 -10.67
C LYS A 121 6.23 0.72 -9.64
N VAL A 122 6.77 0.32 -8.49
CA VAL A 122 5.97 0.04 -7.30
C VAL A 122 5.93 1.30 -6.44
N VAL A 123 4.76 1.66 -5.93
CA VAL A 123 4.54 2.79 -5.02
C VAL A 123 3.98 2.25 -3.71
N VAL A 124 4.64 2.57 -2.59
CA VAL A 124 4.25 2.07 -1.26
C VAL A 124 3.82 3.23 -0.37
N PHE A 125 2.60 3.15 0.15
CA PHE A 125 2.06 4.09 1.13
C PHE A 125 1.99 3.40 2.50
N GLU A 126 2.89 3.80 3.39
CA GLU A 126 3.03 3.27 4.75
C GLU A 126 3.28 4.40 5.75
N TYR A 127 3.08 4.12 7.03
CA TYR A 127 3.59 4.98 8.08
C TYR A 127 5.10 4.80 8.24
N ILE A 128 5.78 5.89 8.60
CA ILE A 128 7.20 5.88 8.92
C ILE A 128 7.36 6.31 10.35
N ILE A 129 7.92 5.42 11.17
CA ILE A 129 8.37 5.78 12.50
C ILE A 129 9.64 6.65 12.34
N PRO A 130 9.78 7.74 13.10
CA PRO A 130 11.05 8.45 13.11
C PRO A 130 12.16 7.58 13.72
N GLU A 131 13.38 7.71 13.18
CA GLU A 131 14.59 7.06 13.72
C GLU A 131 14.79 7.36 15.21
N VAL A 132 14.42 8.57 15.63
CA VAL A 132 14.41 9.00 17.03
C VAL A 132 13.01 9.53 17.38
N PRO A 133 12.30 8.90 18.34
CA PRO A 133 11.02 9.39 18.82
C PRO A 133 11.09 10.84 19.28
N ASN A 134 10.07 11.64 18.96
CA ASN A 134 10.04 13.06 19.30
C ASN A 134 8.63 13.54 19.69
N PRO A 135 8.48 14.75 20.26
CA PRO A 135 7.19 15.19 20.81
C PRO A 135 6.12 15.54 19.76
N ARG A 136 6.44 15.55 18.46
CA ARG A 136 5.50 15.93 17.40
C ARG A 136 4.36 14.92 17.33
N TYR A 137 3.16 15.41 16.96
CA TYR A 137 1.96 14.59 16.83
C TYR A 137 2.19 13.34 16.00
N ILE A 138 2.82 13.49 14.82
CA ILE A 138 3.05 12.37 13.92
C ILE A 138 3.95 11.29 14.53
N SER A 139 5.01 11.68 15.25
CA SER A 139 5.87 10.71 15.94
C SER A 139 5.11 9.94 17.01
N LYS A 140 4.27 10.63 17.80
CA LYS A 140 3.44 9.97 18.81
C LYS A 140 2.46 9.00 18.14
N HIS A 141 1.78 9.45 17.08
CA HIS A 141 0.82 8.63 16.35
C HIS A 141 1.45 7.37 15.76
N THR A 142 2.58 7.49 15.06
CA THR A 142 3.26 6.32 14.46
C THR A 142 3.80 5.38 15.52
N CYS A 143 4.34 5.88 16.64
CA CYS A 143 4.76 5.03 17.75
C CYS A 143 3.57 4.34 18.45
N THR A 144 2.42 5.00 18.56
CA THR A 144 1.20 4.36 19.08
C THR A 144 0.71 3.27 18.13
N LEU A 145 0.69 3.53 16.82
CA LEU A 145 0.33 2.51 15.82
C LEU A 145 1.28 1.32 15.87
N ASP A 146 2.58 1.55 16.00
CA ASP A 146 3.58 0.49 16.11
C ASP A 146 3.32 -0.42 17.32
N ASN A 147 3.03 0.18 18.49
CA ASN A 147 2.64 -0.59 19.68
C ASN A 147 1.35 -1.41 19.46
N VAL A 148 0.36 -0.84 18.78
CA VAL A 148 -0.89 -1.55 18.44
C VAL A 148 -0.61 -2.72 17.50
N MET A 149 0.23 -2.53 16.47
CA MET A 149 0.61 -3.58 15.52
C MET A 149 1.41 -4.69 16.21
N PHE A 150 2.31 -4.34 17.13
CA PHE A 150 3.07 -5.30 17.91
C PHE A 150 2.15 -6.15 18.78
N LEU A 151 1.26 -5.52 19.56
CA LEU A 151 0.35 -6.22 20.46
C LEU A 151 -0.69 -7.05 19.71
N ALA A 152 -1.19 -6.59 18.57
CA ALA A 152 -2.27 -7.26 17.85
C ALA A 152 -1.78 -8.38 16.92
N GLN A 153 -0.59 -8.24 16.33
CA GLN A 153 -0.16 -9.08 15.21
C GLN A 153 1.31 -9.55 15.32
N GLY A 154 2.06 -9.10 16.32
CA GLY A 154 3.51 -9.31 16.38
C GLY A 154 4.22 -8.65 15.20
N ARG A 155 3.65 -7.57 14.66
CA ARG A 155 4.19 -6.81 13.52
C ARG A 155 4.66 -5.44 13.98
N ARG A 156 5.41 -4.76 13.12
CA ARG A 156 5.99 -3.46 13.41
C ARG A 156 5.82 -2.50 12.25
N GLU A 157 5.64 -1.24 12.58
CA GLU A 157 5.92 -0.15 11.64
C GLU A 157 7.45 -0.08 11.43
N ARG A 158 7.90 0.61 10.38
CA ARG A 158 9.33 0.68 10.05
C ARG A 158 9.77 2.14 9.91
N THR A 159 11.05 2.36 10.17
CA THR A 159 11.74 3.60 9.82
C THR A 159 11.97 3.68 8.31
N GLN A 160 12.34 4.87 7.82
CA GLN A 160 12.72 5.03 6.43
C GLN A 160 13.95 4.19 6.08
N GLY A 161 14.98 4.18 6.95
CA GLY A 161 16.20 3.40 6.73
C GLY A 161 15.93 1.89 6.70
N GLU A 162 14.99 1.40 7.50
CA GLU A 162 14.56 -0.01 7.45
C GLU A 162 13.86 -0.37 6.14
N PHE A 163 12.95 0.47 5.63
CA PHE A 163 12.34 0.23 4.32
C PHE A 163 13.35 0.31 3.18
N GLU A 164 14.25 1.30 3.20
CA GLU A 164 15.33 1.41 2.22
C GLU A 164 16.22 0.16 2.25
N ASN A 165 16.59 -0.33 3.43
CA ASN A 165 17.37 -1.55 3.58
C ASN A 165 16.63 -2.78 3.06
N LEU A 166 15.34 -2.92 3.38
CA LEU A 166 14.52 -4.03 2.91
C LEU A 166 14.48 -4.09 1.38
N TRP A 167 14.54 -2.94 0.73
CA TRP A 167 14.29 -2.83 -0.72
C TRP A 167 15.53 -2.53 -1.54
N LYS A 168 16.72 -2.48 -0.94
CA LYS A 168 18.01 -2.47 -1.66
C LYS A 168 18.12 -3.60 -2.70
N VAL A 169 17.40 -4.70 -2.50
CA VAL A 169 17.33 -5.82 -3.45
C VAL A 169 16.50 -5.50 -4.71
N PHE A 170 15.78 -4.37 -4.74
CA PHE A 170 14.97 -3.88 -5.85
C PHE A 170 15.40 -2.45 -6.25
N PRO A 171 16.54 -2.27 -6.93
CA PRO A 171 17.11 -0.94 -7.20
C PRO A 171 16.25 -0.05 -8.11
N SER A 172 15.32 -0.62 -8.88
CA SER A 172 14.33 0.10 -9.69
C SER A 172 13.10 0.55 -8.92
N LEU A 173 12.94 0.10 -7.66
CA LEU A 173 11.78 0.37 -6.84
C LEU A 173 11.86 1.80 -6.31
N MET A 174 11.10 2.71 -6.91
CA MET A 174 10.95 4.05 -6.36
C MET A 174 10.07 3.97 -5.10
N LEU A 175 10.71 3.76 -3.95
CA LEU A 175 10.02 3.96 -2.68
C LEU A 175 9.74 5.44 -2.49
N GLN A 176 8.46 5.79 -2.57
CA GLN A 176 8.03 7.09 -2.13
C GLN A 176 7.16 6.92 -0.91
N VAL A 177 7.78 6.93 0.28
CA VAL A 177 6.98 6.85 1.50
C VAL A 177 6.33 8.20 1.70
N VAL A 178 5.03 8.27 1.47
CA VAL A 178 4.31 9.52 1.66
C VAL A 178 3.94 9.65 3.12
N THR A 179 4.84 10.26 3.89
CA THR A 179 4.56 10.65 5.26
C THR A 179 3.65 11.86 5.29
N SER A 180 2.84 11.97 6.34
CA SER A 180 1.89 13.06 6.55
C SER A 180 2.53 14.43 6.84
N HIS A 181 3.80 14.64 6.49
CA HIS A 181 4.50 15.89 6.72
C HIS A 181 4.05 16.96 5.72
N LEU A 182 2.80 17.39 5.86
CA LEU A 182 2.41 18.74 5.48
C LEU A 182 2.82 19.64 6.64
N ARG A 183 3.76 20.55 6.34
CA ARG A 183 4.13 21.67 7.19
C ARG A 183 2.90 22.47 7.60
#